data_AF-A0A8K0A033-F1
#
_entry.id   AF-A0A8K0A033-F1
#
_cell.length_a   1.000
_cell.length_b   1.000
_cell.length_c   1.000
_cell.angle_alpha   90.00
_cell.angle_beta   90.00
_cell.angle_gamma   90.00
#
_symmetry.space_group_name_H-M   'P 1'
#
loop_
_entity.id
_entity.type
_entity.pdbx_description
1 polymer ?
#
loop_
_entity_poly.entity_id
_entity_poly.type
_entity_poly.pdbx_seq_one_letter_code
_entity_poly.pdbx_strand_id
1 'polypeptide(L)'
;MESLSDICSRLWDLDRNRLKRGKKRDYQIKLQPKGDKLFSVVKRDKLKDKNVLPTYSAFMELLDFYKAETSEPEEETKRQRNKSRAFLNCCLDTDVMKEAHSFLSKKGLVPSSYRKAFKDKLYNLWFELHPRPSGDGTQRSAFEHTFVGETCRGQVLGFHNWVRLYEEERRGNLRFNRCRPNACDDHIITIDFSWNGKRKTFGSFFLGTSPEFELAIYTVCFLAGQGESTKVILGNKDALIVTDRFNGQIGTCYPKIEVESDEDPSDDEEFTLEVFEDEKLHKILQMLEEIKIMLLLFMKASGIKIEPWMIHRIRPKYTSFTWTQISSLFEE
;
A
#
# COMPACT_ATOMS: atom_id res chain seq x y z
N MET A 1 7.99 -9.63 -27.29
CA MET A 1 7.78 -10.12 -25.91
C MET A 1 6.68 -9.26 -25.32
N GLU A 2 5.69 -9.86 -24.68
CA GLU A 2 4.55 -9.13 -24.08
C GLU A 2 5.00 -8.16 -22.98
N SER A 3 4.46 -6.93 -23.00
CA SER A 3 4.79 -5.89 -22.01
C SER A 3 3.99 -6.06 -20.72
N LEU A 4 4.45 -5.41 -19.62
CA LEU A 4 3.71 -5.38 -18.36
C LEU A 4 2.36 -4.65 -18.48
N SER A 5 2.30 -3.60 -19.29
CA SER A 5 1.05 -2.87 -19.54
C SER A 5 0.01 -3.76 -20.24
N ASP A 6 0.45 -4.59 -21.21
CA ASP A 6 -0.44 -5.50 -21.95
C ASP A 6 -1.11 -6.53 -21.04
N ILE A 7 -0.32 -7.19 -20.17
CA ILE A 7 -0.88 -8.16 -19.21
C ILE A 7 -1.80 -7.46 -18.21
N CYS A 8 -1.42 -6.29 -17.68
CA CYS A 8 -2.27 -5.56 -16.73
C CYS A 8 -3.60 -5.12 -17.35
N SER A 9 -3.58 -4.68 -18.62
CA SER A 9 -4.78 -4.36 -19.39
C SER A 9 -5.69 -5.59 -19.53
N ARG A 10 -5.13 -6.77 -19.82
CA ARG A 10 -5.94 -8.01 -19.89
C ARG A 10 -6.48 -8.45 -18.55
N LEU A 11 -5.71 -8.35 -17.47
CA LEU A 11 -6.20 -8.63 -16.12
C LEU A 11 -7.40 -7.73 -15.80
N TRP A 12 -7.36 -6.47 -16.24
CA TRP A 12 -8.47 -5.55 -16.08
C TRP A 12 -9.72 -6.02 -16.82
N ASP A 13 -9.59 -6.39 -18.09
CA ASP A 13 -10.73 -6.84 -18.90
C ASP A 13 -11.31 -8.18 -18.42
N LEU A 14 -10.48 -9.03 -17.81
CA LEU A 14 -10.88 -10.33 -17.25
C LEU A 14 -11.55 -10.22 -15.87
N ASP A 15 -11.51 -9.06 -15.20
CA ASP A 15 -12.15 -8.88 -13.89
C ASP A 15 -13.69 -8.78 -14.03
N ARG A 16 -14.31 -9.95 -14.17
CA ARG A 16 -15.77 -10.13 -14.26
C ARG A 16 -16.49 -9.88 -12.93
N ASN A 17 -15.77 -9.95 -11.81
CA ASN A 17 -16.32 -9.78 -10.47
C ASN A 17 -16.34 -8.31 -10.02
N ARG A 18 -15.64 -7.44 -10.76
CA ARG A 18 -15.68 -5.98 -10.61
C ARG A 18 -17.10 -5.43 -10.47
N LEU A 19 -17.27 -4.61 -9.45
CA LEU A 19 -18.50 -3.87 -9.18
C LEU A 19 -18.58 -2.59 -10.01
N LYS A 20 -19.81 -2.23 -10.37
CA LYS A 20 -20.09 -1.05 -11.18
C LYS A 20 -20.52 0.13 -10.32
N ARG A 21 -19.87 1.28 -10.53
CA ARG A 21 -20.26 2.56 -9.92
C ARG A 21 -21.53 3.11 -10.58
N GLY A 22 -22.40 3.74 -9.80
CA GLY A 22 -23.49 4.58 -10.32
C GLY A 22 -24.81 4.46 -9.56
N LYS A 23 -25.73 5.40 -9.81
CA LYS A 23 -27.09 5.37 -9.26
C LYS A 23 -27.78 4.07 -9.65
N LYS A 24 -28.23 3.28 -8.65
CA LYS A 24 -28.84 1.94 -8.80
C LYS A 24 -27.90 0.81 -9.26
N ARG A 25 -26.58 1.05 -9.37
CA ARG A 25 -25.57 0.02 -9.66
C ARG A 25 -25.11 -0.67 -8.36
N ASP A 26 -23.88 -1.16 -8.29
CA ASP A 26 -23.37 -1.93 -7.15
C ASP A 26 -22.91 -1.02 -6.01
N TYR A 27 -22.31 0.13 -6.33
CA TYR A 27 -21.89 1.11 -5.32
C TYR A 27 -21.95 2.56 -5.85
N GLN A 28 -21.94 3.52 -4.92
CA GLN A 28 -21.90 4.95 -5.19
C GLN A 28 -21.08 5.67 -4.12
N ILE A 29 -20.12 6.49 -4.55
CA ILE A 29 -19.33 7.36 -3.68
C ILE A 29 -19.73 8.83 -3.80
N LYS A 30 -19.36 9.62 -2.79
CA LYS A 30 -19.47 11.08 -2.73
C LYS A 30 -18.09 11.65 -2.43
N LEU A 31 -17.48 12.30 -3.42
CA LEU A 31 -16.16 12.94 -3.29
C LEU A 31 -16.24 14.38 -2.74
N GLN A 32 -17.42 14.85 -2.35
CA GLN A 32 -17.61 16.24 -1.92
C GLN A 32 -17.00 16.51 -0.53
N PRO A 33 -16.41 17.69 -0.31
CA PRO A 33 -15.62 18.03 0.89
C PRO A 33 -16.43 18.21 2.20
N LYS A 34 -17.74 17.92 2.21
CA LYS A 34 -18.64 18.16 3.36
C LYS A 34 -19.23 16.88 3.96
N GLY A 35 -18.67 15.71 3.67
CA GLY A 35 -19.21 14.44 4.17
C GLY A 35 -18.17 13.67 4.99
N ASP A 36 -18.52 13.28 6.21
CA ASP A 36 -17.78 12.26 6.99
C ASP A 36 -17.81 10.86 6.34
N LYS A 37 -18.51 10.70 5.21
CA LYS A 37 -18.72 9.44 4.50
C LYS A 37 -18.46 9.56 3.00
N LEU A 38 -17.56 8.72 2.52
CA LEU A 38 -17.25 8.49 1.11
C LEU A 38 -18.31 7.61 0.45
N PHE A 39 -18.72 6.50 1.07
CA PHE A 39 -19.64 5.53 0.46
C PHE A 39 -21.09 5.88 0.83
N SER A 40 -21.86 6.26 -0.19
CA SER A 40 -23.29 6.52 -0.02
C SER A 40 -24.16 5.28 -0.18
N VAL A 41 -23.75 4.35 -1.05
CA VAL A 41 -24.42 3.07 -1.30
C VAL A 41 -23.37 2.01 -1.63
N VAL A 42 -23.50 0.82 -1.04
CA VAL A 42 -22.80 -0.40 -1.46
C VAL A 42 -23.78 -1.57 -1.30
N LYS A 43 -23.95 -2.39 -2.33
CA LYS A 43 -24.76 -3.63 -2.28
C LYS A 43 -24.02 -4.71 -1.50
N ARG A 44 -23.94 -4.53 -0.19
CA ARG A 44 -23.17 -5.37 0.72
C ARG A 44 -23.57 -6.84 0.70
N ASP A 45 -24.87 -7.13 0.57
CA ASP A 45 -25.36 -8.52 0.53
C ASP A 45 -24.76 -9.28 -0.66
N LYS A 46 -24.55 -8.60 -1.79
CA LYS A 46 -23.86 -9.16 -2.95
C LYS A 46 -22.41 -9.54 -2.64
N LEU A 47 -21.70 -8.72 -1.86
CA LEU A 47 -20.32 -9.01 -1.45
C LEU A 47 -20.25 -10.27 -0.59
N LYS A 48 -21.27 -10.49 0.25
CA LYS A 48 -21.32 -11.59 1.23
C LYS A 48 -21.85 -12.90 0.67
N ASP A 49 -22.49 -12.84 -0.49
CA ASP A 49 -23.06 -14.04 -1.10
C ASP A 49 -21.96 -14.84 -1.80
N LYS A 50 -21.53 -15.92 -1.15
CA LYS A 50 -20.53 -16.87 -1.66
C LYS A 50 -20.90 -17.50 -3.01
N ASN A 51 -22.18 -17.51 -3.39
CA ASN A 51 -22.63 -18.06 -4.68
C ASN A 51 -22.62 -17.00 -5.79
N VAL A 52 -22.62 -15.71 -5.43
CA VAL A 52 -22.59 -14.60 -6.40
C VAL A 52 -21.18 -14.04 -6.55
N LEU A 53 -20.49 -13.76 -5.43
CA LEU A 53 -19.13 -13.23 -5.40
C LEU A 53 -18.27 -14.02 -4.39
N PRO A 54 -17.85 -15.27 -4.73
CA PRO A 54 -17.06 -16.12 -3.85
C PRO A 54 -15.80 -15.43 -3.32
N THR A 55 -15.08 -14.72 -4.19
CA THR A 55 -13.82 -14.06 -3.82
C THR A 55 -14.02 -12.92 -2.82
N TYR A 56 -15.07 -12.09 -3.00
CA TYR A 56 -15.40 -11.04 -2.03
C TYR A 56 -15.86 -11.62 -0.69
N SER A 57 -16.66 -12.68 -0.71
CA SER A 57 -17.12 -13.34 0.51
C SER A 57 -15.93 -13.87 1.32
N ALA A 58 -15.03 -14.62 0.68
CA ALA A 58 -13.84 -15.16 1.33
C ALA A 58 -12.88 -14.05 1.81
N PHE A 59 -12.74 -12.97 1.04
CA PHE A 59 -11.93 -11.82 1.41
C PHE A 59 -12.48 -11.10 2.65
N MET A 60 -13.80 -10.87 2.71
CA MET A 60 -14.42 -10.24 3.89
C MET A 60 -14.31 -11.11 5.14
N GLU A 61 -14.47 -12.44 5.02
CA GLU A 61 -14.24 -13.35 6.13
C GLU A 61 -12.80 -13.29 6.66
N LEU A 62 -11.83 -13.06 5.76
CA LEU A 62 -10.44 -12.91 6.12
C LEU A 62 -10.20 -11.55 6.80
N LEU A 63 -10.77 -10.46 6.26
CA LEU A 63 -10.72 -9.13 6.90
C LEU A 63 -11.34 -9.11 8.30
N ASP A 64 -12.43 -9.85 8.52
CA ASP A 64 -13.07 -9.96 9.83
C ASP A 64 -12.22 -10.80 10.80
N PHE A 65 -11.48 -11.80 10.31
CA PHE A 65 -10.56 -12.57 11.12
C PHE A 65 -9.40 -11.70 11.66
N TYR A 66 -8.78 -10.87 10.82
CA TYR A 66 -7.72 -9.93 11.23
C TYR A 66 -8.17 -8.88 12.27
N LYS A 67 -9.47 -8.79 12.58
CA LYS A 67 -10.02 -7.87 13.60
C LYS A 67 -10.33 -8.55 14.93
N ALA A 68 -10.44 -9.86 14.96
CA ALA A 68 -10.83 -10.57 16.18
C ALA A 68 -9.64 -10.60 17.12
N GLU A 69 -9.74 -9.97 18.30
CA GLU A 69 -8.81 -10.23 19.40
C GLU A 69 -9.00 -11.69 19.82
N THR A 70 -7.95 -12.51 19.73
CA THR A 70 -8.02 -13.88 20.23
C THR A 70 -6.90 -14.18 21.23
N SER A 71 -7.18 -15.08 22.16
CA SER A 71 -6.37 -15.34 23.34
C SER A 71 -5.38 -16.50 23.18
N GLU A 72 -5.38 -17.22 22.04
CA GLU A 72 -4.60 -18.46 21.85
C GLU A 72 -3.82 -18.48 20.51
N PRO A 73 -2.51 -18.18 20.53
CA PRO A 73 -1.72 -17.91 19.31
C PRO A 73 -1.58 -19.07 18.30
N GLU A 74 -1.49 -20.32 18.77
CA GLU A 74 -1.24 -21.47 17.89
C GLU A 74 -2.48 -21.89 17.09
N GLU A 75 -3.65 -21.93 17.73
CA GLU A 75 -4.92 -22.21 17.05
C GLU A 75 -5.30 -21.09 16.08
N GLU A 76 -4.99 -19.84 16.45
CA GLU A 76 -5.18 -18.66 15.60
C GLU A 76 -4.37 -18.76 14.31
N THR A 77 -3.09 -19.14 14.40
CA THR A 77 -2.21 -19.31 13.24
C THR A 77 -2.76 -20.35 12.26
N LYS A 78 -3.28 -21.48 12.77
CA LYS A 78 -3.88 -22.53 11.92
C LYS A 78 -5.17 -22.04 11.26
N ARG A 79 -6.02 -21.32 12.00
CA ARG A 79 -7.29 -20.78 11.49
C ARG A 79 -7.05 -19.70 10.44
N GLN A 80 -6.08 -18.81 10.66
CA GLN A 80 -5.64 -17.80 9.70
C GLN A 80 -5.18 -18.47 8.40
N ARG A 81 -4.27 -19.44 8.50
CA ARG A 81 -3.75 -20.19 7.35
C ARG A 81 -4.88 -20.83 6.53
N ASN A 82 -5.87 -21.41 7.19
CA ASN A 82 -7.03 -22.02 6.53
C ASN A 82 -7.88 -20.97 5.79
N LYS A 83 -8.17 -19.82 6.41
CA LYS A 83 -8.92 -18.72 5.78
C LYS A 83 -8.16 -18.10 4.60
N SER A 84 -6.86 -17.84 4.75
CA SER A 84 -6.00 -17.35 3.66
C SER A 84 -5.97 -18.34 2.48
N ARG A 85 -5.86 -19.65 2.76
CA ARG A 85 -5.89 -20.67 1.69
C ARG A 85 -7.26 -20.80 1.03
N ALA A 86 -8.35 -20.62 1.77
CA ALA A 86 -9.69 -20.60 1.20
C ALA A 86 -9.87 -19.40 0.26
N PHE A 87 -9.43 -18.21 0.67
CA PHE A 87 -9.41 -17.02 -0.18
C PHE A 87 -8.59 -17.22 -1.46
N LEU A 88 -7.38 -17.79 -1.34
CA LEU A 88 -6.54 -18.10 -2.51
C LEU A 88 -7.19 -19.13 -3.44
N ASN A 89 -7.91 -20.13 -2.92
CA ASN A 89 -8.64 -21.07 -3.77
C ASN A 89 -9.69 -20.34 -4.63
N CYS A 90 -10.48 -19.44 -4.03
CA CYS A 90 -11.45 -18.63 -4.77
C CYS A 90 -10.76 -17.79 -5.85
N CYS A 91 -9.64 -17.13 -5.52
CA CYS A 91 -8.87 -16.35 -6.50
C CYS A 91 -8.39 -17.22 -7.67
N LEU A 92 -7.89 -18.42 -7.40
CA LEU A 92 -7.38 -19.37 -8.41
C LEU A 92 -8.47 -19.98 -9.31
N ASP A 93 -9.75 -19.82 -8.97
CA ASP A 93 -10.84 -20.23 -9.84
C ASP A 93 -11.13 -19.21 -10.96
N THR A 94 -10.61 -17.99 -10.82
CA THR A 94 -10.92 -16.85 -11.70
C THR A 94 -10.02 -16.79 -12.93
N ASP A 95 -10.54 -16.21 -14.01
CA ASP A 95 -9.78 -16.06 -15.25
C ASP A 95 -8.63 -15.05 -15.11
N VAL A 96 -8.81 -14.03 -14.25
CA VAL A 96 -7.76 -13.07 -13.88
C VAL A 96 -6.53 -13.78 -13.33
N MET A 97 -6.70 -14.66 -12.33
CA MET A 97 -5.57 -15.33 -11.71
C MET A 97 -4.95 -16.42 -12.61
N LYS A 98 -5.74 -17.04 -13.49
CA LYS A 98 -5.23 -17.97 -14.50
C LYS A 98 -4.33 -17.24 -15.51
N GLU A 99 -4.75 -16.06 -15.95
CA GLU A 99 -3.99 -15.24 -16.89
C GLU A 99 -2.69 -14.73 -16.27
N ALA A 100 -2.74 -14.24 -15.03
CA ALA A 100 -1.53 -13.85 -14.27
C ALA A 100 -0.54 -15.01 -14.13
N HIS A 101 -1.02 -16.21 -13.79
CA HIS A 101 -0.17 -17.40 -13.71
C HIS A 101 0.46 -17.78 -15.04
N SER A 102 -0.33 -17.79 -16.11
CA SER A 102 0.13 -18.10 -17.48
C SER A 102 1.28 -17.17 -17.89
N PHE A 103 1.13 -15.86 -17.67
CA PHE A 103 2.17 -14.88 -17.96
C PHE A 103 3.44 -15.11 -17.14
N LEU A 104 3.31 -15.22 -15.81
CA LEU A 104 4.45 -15.37 -14.91
C LEU A 104 5.18 -16.70 -15.12
N SER A 105 4.44 -17.77 -15.39
CA SER A 105 5.01 -19.10 -15.61
C SER A 105 5.80 -19.17 -16.92
N LYS A 106 5.31 -18.54 -18.00
CA LYS A 106 6.05 -18.43 -19.27
C LYS A 106 7.36 -17.67 -19.12
N LYS A 107 7.42 -16.71 -18.19
CA LYS A 107 8.65 -15.98 -17.83
C LYS A 107 9.54 -16.73 -16.83
N GLY A 108 9.13 -17.91 -16.34
CA GLY A 108 9.88 -18.68 -15.35
C GLY A 108 9.90 -18.06 -13.95
N LEU A 109 9.02 -17.10 -13.67
CA LEU A 109 8.99 -16.35 -12.39
C LEU A 109 8.16 -17.06 -11.31
N VAL A 110 7.31 -18.01 -11.71
CA VAL A 110 6.50 -18.84 -10.82
C VAL A 110 6.50 -20.29 -11.30
N PRO A 111 6.17 -21.25 -10.41
CA PRO A 111 6.04 -22.65 -10.81
C PRO A 111 4.99 -22.86 -11.91
N SER A 112 5.25 -23.81 -12.81
CA SER A 112 4.31 -24.20 -13.87
C SER A 112 3.04 -24.88 -13.34
N SER A 113 3.13 -25.57 -12.19
CA SER A 113 1.97 -26.20 -11.55
C SER A 113 1.06 -25.16 -10.90
N TYR A 114 -0.15 -25.01 -11.44
CA TYR A 114 -1.10 -23.98 -11.03
C TYR A 114 -1.69 -24.21 -9.63
N ARG A 115 -2.50 -25.25 -9.43
CA ARG A 115 -3.36 -25.35 -8.22
C ARG A 115 -2.61 -25.53 -6.90
N LYS A 116 -1.46 -26.20 -6.93
CA LYS A 116 -0.68 -26.48 -5.71
C LYS A 116 0.50 -25.52 -5.58
N ALA A 117 1.45 -25.60 -6.50
CA ALA A 117 2.71 -24.88 -6.36
C ALA A 117 2.55 -23.36 -6.50
N PHE A 118 1.76 -22.88 -7.46
CA PHE A 118 1.50 -21.43 -7.56
C PHE A 118 0.66 -20.92 -6.38
N LYS A 119 -0.27 -21.71 -5.84
CA LYS A 119 -0.97 -21.37 -4.58
C LYS A 119 -0.01 -21.23 -3.41
N ASP A 120 0.93 -22.17 -3.25
CA ASP A 120 1.94 -22.10 -2.19
C ASP A 120 2.86 -20.88 -2.40
N LYS A 121 3.22 -20.56 -3.65
CA LYS A 121 3.97 -19.32 -3.98
C LYS A 121 3.20 -18.05 -3.61
N LEU A 122 1.91 -17.97 -3.94
CA LEU A 122 1.05 -16.86 -3.55
C LEU A 122 0.91 -16.76 -2.02
N TYR A 123 0.77 -17.90 -1.34
CA TYR A 123 0.71 -17.93 0.12
C TYR A 123 1.98 -17.33 0.73
N ASN A 124 3.15 -17.75 0.26
CA ASN A 124 4.42 -17.26 0.78
C ASN A 124 4.63 -15.77 0.48
N LEU A 125 4.25 -15.31 -0.72
CA LEU A 125 4.38 -13.89 -1.08
C LEU A 125 3.48 -12.97 -0.24
N TRP A 126 2.24 -13.39 0.02
CA TRP A 126 1.22 -12.51 0.57
C TRP A 126 0.94 -12.72 2.05
N PHE A 127 1.05 -13.95 2.56
CA PHE A 127 0.57 -14.32 3.89
C PHE A 127 1.67 -14.79 4.84
N GLU A 128 2.89 -15.04 4.36
CA GLU A 128 4.01 -15.34 5.24
C GLU A 128 4.36 -14.11 6.08
N LEU A 129 4.67 -14.35 7.34
CA LEU A 129 5.01 -13.31 8.30
C LEU A 129 6.48 -12.97 8.19
N HIS A 130 6.78 -11.68 8.15
CA HIS A 130 8.13 -11.17 8.03
C HIS A 130 8.38 -10.08 9.07
N PRO A 131 9.61 -9.96 9.61
CA PRO A 131 9.95 -8.90 10.55
C PRO A 131 9.65 -7.52 9.98
N ARG A 132 9.09 -6.63 10.80
CA ARG A 132 8.80 -5.27 10.36
C ARG A 132 10.07 -4.45 10.12
N PRO A 133 10.06 -3.50 9.17
CA PRO A 133 11.15 -2.54 8.99
C PRO A 133 11.49 -1.73 10.24
N SER A 134 10.51 -1.53 11.14
CA SER A 134 10.70 -0.82 12.42
C SER A 134 11.67 -1.53 13.36
N GLY A 135 11.93 -2.83 13.18
CA GLY A 135 12.81 -3.62 14.06
C GLY A 135 12.26 -3.82 15.47
N ASP A 136 10.96 -3.59 15.69
CA ASP A 136 10.29 -3.67 17.00
C ASP A 136 9.99 -5.12 17.47
N GLY A 137 10.52 -6.12 16.76
CA GLY A 137 10.31 -7.54 17.05
C GLY A 137 8.95 -8.08 16.61
N THR A 138 8.06 -7.25 16.04
CA THR A 138 6.80 -7.71 15.48
C THR A 138 6.97 -8.18 14.04
N GLN A 139 6.04 -9.02 13.58
CA GLN A 139 6.00 -9.51 12.21
C GLN A 139 4.72 -9.04 11.53
N ARG A 140 4.75 -8.91 10.22
CA ARG A 140 3.57 -8.62 9.39
C ARG A 140 3.66 -9.36 8.08
N SER A 141 2.50 -9.62 7.47
CA SER A 141 2.43 -10.13 6.10
C SER A 141 2.16 -8.99 5.12
N ALA A 142 2.56 -9.16 3.85
CA ALA A 142 2.28 -8.18 2.79
C ALA A 142 0.77 -7.97 2.60
N PHE A 143 -0.03 -9.02 2.78
CA PHE A 143 -1.49 -8.95 2.73
C PHE A 143 -2.04 -8.07 3.84
N GLU A 144 -1.58 -8.28 5.07
CA GLU A 144 -1.99 -7.47 6.22
C GLU A 144 -1.65 -5.99 5.98
N HIS A 145 -0.42 -5.71 5.59
CA HIS A 145 0.00 -4.34 5.32
C HIS A 145 -0.83 -3.69 4.20
N THR A 146 -0.92 -4.32 3.03
CA THR A 146 -1.58 -3.77 1.84
C THR A 146 -3.10 -3.69 1.98
N PHE A 147 -3.76 -4.80 2.36
CA PHE A 147 -5.21 -4.94 2.30
C PHE A 147 -5.90 -4.66 3.63
N VAL A 148 -5.32 -5.04 4.77
CA VAL A 148 -5.93 -4.87 6.10
C VAL A 148 -5.65 -3.47 6.64
N GLY A 149 -4.40 -3.01 6.46
CA GLY A 149 -3.90 -1.78 7.06
C GLY A 149 -3.46 -1.98 8.50
N GLU A 150 -2.51 -1.16 8.94
CA GLU A 150 -1.99 -1.18 10.30
C GLU A 150 -1.75 0.23 10.82
N THR A 151 -1.52 0.36 12.12
CA THR A 151 -1.11 1.63 12.72
C THR A 151 0.26 1.49 13.35
N CYS A 152 1.18 2.39 13.00
CA CYS A 152 2.50 2.49 13.64
C CYS A 152 2.71 3.93 14.09
N ARG A 153 3.13 4.13 15.35
CA ARG A 153 3.47 5.45 15.92
C ARG A 153 2.42 6.55 15.67
N GLY A 154 1.13 6.17 15.68
CA GLY A 154 0.02 7.11 15.49
C GLY A 154 -0.32 7.45 14.04
N GLN A 155 0.30 6.80 13.06
CA GLN A 155 -0.03 6.91 11.65
C GLN A 155 -0.60 5.59 11.14
N VAL A 156 -1.39 5.68 10.07
CA VAL A 156 -1.92 4.50 9.35
C VAL A 156 -0.95 4.15 8.22
N LEU A 157 -0.46 2.93 8.22
CA LEU A 157 0.42 2.38 7.19
C LEU A 157 -0.34 1.38 6.32
N GLY A 158 0.05 1.29 5.05
CA GLY A 158 -0.68 0.50 4.06
C GLY A 158 -2.15 0.91 3.99
N PHE A 159 -3.08 -0.04 4.06
CA PHE A 159 -4.53 0.20 3.96
C PHE A 159 -4.92 0.80 2.60
N HIS A 160 -4.85 0.00 1.55
CA HIS A 160 -5.07 0.42 0.16
C HIS A 160 -6.21 -0.31 -0.57
N ASN A 161 -7.07 -1.01 0.17
CA ASN A 161 -8.20 -1.75 -0.40
C ASN A 161 -9.55 -1.08 -0.13
N TRP A 162 -10.37 -0.94 -1.17
CA TRP A 162 -11.65 -0.22 -1.08
C TRP A 162 -12.75 -0.98 -0.32
N VAL A 163 -12.73 -2.32 -0.33
CA VAL A 163 -13.67 -3.12 0.46
C VAL A 163 -13.37 -2.93 1.94
N ARG A 164 -12.08 -2.91 2.31
CA ARG A 164 -11.64 -2.57 3.67
C ARG A 164 -12.04 -1.15 4.04
N LEU A 165 -11.80 -0.19 3.15
CA LEU A 165 -12.18 1.22 3.34
C LEU A 165 -13.68 1.37 3.62
N TYR A 166 -14.51 0.75 2.79
CA TYR A 166 -15.96 0.70 2.98
C TYR A 166 -16.37 0.06 4.32
N GLU A 167 -15.78 -1.09 4.65
CA GLU A 167 -16.15 -1.84 5.85
C GLU A 167 -15.75 -1.12 7.15
N GLU A 168 -14.66 -0.36 7.16
CA GLU A 168 -14.28 0.48 8.31
C GLU A 168 -15.14 1.75 8.42
N GLU A 169 -15.49 2.39 7.30
CA GLU A 169 -16.42 3.52 7.29
C GLU A 169 -17.80 3.12 7.79
N ARG A 170 -18.31 1.98 7.32
CA ARG A 170 -19.61 1.42 7.74
C ARG A 170 -19.64 1.15 9.25
N ARG A 171 -18.51 0.76 9.85
CA ARG A 171 -18.39 0.52 11.29
C ARG A 171 -18.22 1.81 12.11
N GLY A 172 -17.98 2.94 11.47
CA GLY A 172 -17.72 4.22 12.15
C GLY A 172 -16.26 4.38 12.61
N ASN A 173 -15.38 3.45 12.23
CA ASN A 173 -13.95 3.51 12.55
C ASN A 173 -13.19 4.45 11.61
N LEU A 174 -13.75 4.71 10.43
CA LEU A 174 -13.15 5.55 9.40
C LEU A 174 -13.98 6.79 9.12
N ARG A 175 -13.29 7.92 8.98
CA ARG A 175 -13.86 9.20 8.56
C ARG A 175 -13.14 9.69 7.30
N PHE A 176 -13.90 9.89 6.23
CA PHE A 176 -13.39 10.51 5.01
C PHE A 176 -13.20 12.02 5.24
N ASN A 177 -12.05 12.57 4.85
CA ASN A 177 -11.76 13.99 5.01
C ASN A 177 -11.89 14.75 3.68
N ARG A 178 -11.10 14.34 2.67
CA ARG A 178 -11.14 14.95 1.33
C ARG A 178 -10.55 14.03 0.26
N CYS A 179 -11.00 14.21 -0.98
CA CYS A 179 -10.31 13.69 -2.15
C CYS A 179 -9.22 14.68 -2.58
N ARG A 180 -8.10 14.16 -3.08
CA ARG A 180 -6.99 14.96 -3.58
C ARG A 180 -7.31 15.47 -4.99
N PRO A 181 -7.11 16.77 -5.27
CA PRO A 181 -7.27 17.31 -6.62
C PRO A 181 -6.42 16.52 -7.62
N ASN A 182 -6.95 16.30 -8.82
CA ASN A 182 -6.26 15.64 -9.95
C ASN A 182 -5.80 14.18 -9.69
N ALA A 183 -6.14 13.60 -8.54
CA ALA A 183 -5.81 12.22 -8.18
C ALA A 183 -7.08 11.41 -7.84
N CYS A 184 -8.21 11.73 -8.48
CA CYS A 184 -9.45 10.99 -8.34
C CYS A 184 -10.17 10.87 -9.69
N ASP A 185 -10.53 9.66 -10.06
CA ASP A 185 -11.36 9.38 -11.22
C ASP A 185 -12.48 8.36 -10.92
N ASP A 186 -12.93 7.59 -11.93
CA ASP A 186 -13.97 6.58 -11.75
C ASP A 186 -13.49 5.30 -11.04
N HIS A 187 -12.18 5.03 -11.08
CA HIS A 187 -11.58 3.74 -10.74
C HIS A 187 -10.44 3.83 -9.75
N ILE A 188 -9.74 4.96 -9.65
CA ILE A 188 -8.67 5.21 -8.71
C ILE A 188 -8.98 6.51 -7.99
N ILE A 189 -8.84 6.51 -6.67
CA ILE A 189 -8.95 7.72 -5.86
C ILE A 189 -7.81 7.80 -4.87
N THR A 190 -7.31 9.01 -4.66
CA THR A 190 -6.38 9.36 -3.59
C THR A 190 -7.10 10.28 -2.62
N ILE A 191 -7.18 9.86 -1.35
CA ILE A 191 -7.96 10.53 -0.32
C ILE A 191 -7.15 10.73 0.97
N ASP A 192 -7.53 11.75 1.73
CA ASP A 192 -7.17 11.84 3.13
C ASP A 192 -8.32 11.29 3.98
N PHE A 193 -7.97 10.50 4.99
CA PHE A 193 -8.95 9.93 5.92
C PHE A 193 -8.35 9.74 7.31
N SER A 194 -9.22 9.49 8.28
CA SER A 194 -8.83 9.11 9.63
C SER A 194 -9.39 7.72 9.93
N TRP A 195 -8.56 6.81 10.46
CA TRP A 195 -8.96 5.48 10.89
C TRP A 195 -8.57 5.27 12.36
N ASN A 196 -9.53 4.91 13.21
CA ASN A 196 -9.35 4.78 14.66
C ASN A 196 -8.70 6.02 15.30
N GLY A 197 -9.08 7.22 14.81
CA GLY A 197 -8.54 8.50 15.27
C GLY A 197 -7.12 8.83 14.77
N LYS A 198 -6.50 7.98 13.95
CA LYS A 198 -5.19 8.21 13.33
C LYS A 198 -5.36 8.66 11.89
N ARG A 199 -4.59 9.66 11.46
CA ARG A 199 -4.70 10.20 10.10
C ARG A 199 -3.87 9.38 9.12
N LYS A 200 -4.38 9.26 7.89
CA LYS A 200 -3.62 8.92 6.69
C LYS A 200 -3.81 10.03 5.66
N THR A 201 -2.70 10.55 5.16
CA THR A 201 -2.68 11.40 3.98
C THR A 201 -2.31 10.55 2.76
N PHE A 202 -2.80 10.92 1.58
CA PHE A 202 -2.46 10.27 0.31
C PHE A 202 -2.78 8.75 0.25
N GLY A 203 -3.86 8.32 0.89
CA GLY A 203 -4.36 6.95 0.74
C GLY A 203 -4.93 6.76 -0.66
N SER A 204 -4.23 5.99 -1.50
CA SER A 204 -4.67 5.68 -2.87
C SER A 204 -5.31 4.29 -2.96
N PHE A 205 -6.43 4.21 -3.69
CA PHE A 205 -7.29 3.03 -3.75
C PHE A 205 -7.80 2.80 -5.16
N PHE A 206 -7.85 1.55 -5.59
CA PHE A 206 -8.77 1.17 -6.66
C PHE A 206 -10.21 1.26 -6.16
N LEU A 207 -11.19 1.37 -7.05
CA LEU A 207 -12.61 1.37 -6.73
C LEU A 207 -13.36 0.33 -7.55
N GLY A 208 -14.12 -0.50 -6.85
CA GLY A 208 -14.99 -1.51 -7.46
C GLY A 208 -14.26 -2.73 -8.00
N THR A 209 -12.94 -2.72 -8.07
CA THR A 209 -12.08 -3.87 -8.40
C THR A 209 -12.36 -5.07 -7.50
N SER A 210 -12.16 -6.26 -8.04
CA SER A 210 -12.27 -7.48 -7.25
C SER A 210 -10.97 -7.77 -6.45
N PRO A 211 -11.03 -8.50 -5.33
CA PRO A 211 -9.83 -8.84 -4.57
C PRO A 211 -8.82 -9.67 -5.37
N GLU A 212 -9.28 -10.57 -6.25
CA GLU A 212 -8.43 -11.35 -7.16
C GLU A 212 -7.72 -10.49 -8.20
N PHE A 213 -8.34 -9.39 -8.67
CA PHE A 213 -7.69 -8.44 -9.57
C PHE A 213 -6.55 -7.71 -8.88
N GLU A 214 -6.80 -7.12 -7.72
CA GLU A 214 -5.75 -6.42 -6.95
C GLU A 214 -4.61 -7.39 -6.59
N LEU A 215 -4.93 -8.60 -6.11
CA LEU A 215 -3.92 -9.60 -5.80
C LEU A 215 -3.09 -9.99 -7.04
N ALA A 216 -3.74 -10.18 -8.19
CA ALA A 216 -3.08 -10.57 -9.43
C ALA A 216 -2.18 -9.45 -10.00
N ILE A 217 -2.69 -8.23 -10.13
CA ILE A 217 -1.93 -7.11 -10.71
C ILE A 217 -0.71 -6.77 -9.85
N TYR A 218 -0.87 -6.72 -8.52
CA TYR A 218 0.26 -6.49 -7.62
C TYR A 218 1.28 -7.62 -7.68
N THR A 219 0.85 -8.88 -7.78
CA THR A 219 1.78 -10.02 -7.94
C THR A 219 2.54 -9.95 -9.25
N VAL A 220 1.88 -9.60 -10.35
CA VAL A 220 2.50 -9.46 -11.68
C VAL A 220 3.52 -8.32 -11.68
N CYS A 221 3.13 -7.13 -11.22
CA CYS A 221 4.02 -5.98 -11.15
C CYS A 221 5.21 -6.24 -10.21
N PHE A 222 5.00 -6.88 -9.06
CA PHE A 222 6.09 -7.19 -8.15
C PHE A 222 7.07 -8.23 -8.69
N LEU A 223 6.61 -9.28 -9.38
CA LEU A 223 7.51 -10.35 -9.85
C LEU A 223 8.19 -10.03 -11.18
N ALA A 224 7.50 -9.32 -12.08
CA ALA A 224 7.97 -9.06 -13.43
C ALA A 224 8.37 -7.59 -13.67
N GLY A 225 8.01 -6.67 -12.77
CA GLY A 225 8.43 -5.27 -12.78
C GLY A 225 9.89 -5.08 -12.37
N GLN A 226 10.52 -4.03 -12.92
CA GLN A 226 11.94 -3.72 -12.73
C GLN A 226 12.21 -2.65 -11.65
N GLY A 227 11.17 -2.00 -11.12
CA GLY A 227 11.28 -0.95 -10.11
C GLY A 227 10.20 -1.07 -9.03
N GLU A 228 10.04 0.02 -8.28
CA GLU A 228 9.04 0.17 -7.22
C GLU A 228 7.66 0.56 -7.76
N SER A 229 7.59 1.02 -9.02
CA SER A 229 6.32 1.28 -9.71
C SER A 229 6.33 0.77 -11.15
N THR A 230 5.15 0.45 -11.67
CA THR A 230 4.93 0.01 -13.05
C THR A 230 3.87 0.88 -13.71
N LYS A 231 4.22 1.54 -14.81
CA LYS A 231 3.27 2.26 -15.69
C LYS A 231 2.40 1.27 -16.46
N VAL A 232 1.08 1.45 -16.39
CA VAL A 232 0.09 0.57 -17.02
C VAL A 232 -1.08 1.38 -17.58
N ILE A 233 -1.78 0.80 -18.54
CA ILE A 233 -3.06 1.31 -19.03
C ILE A 233 -4.16 0.42 -18.47
N LEU A 234 -5.14 1.00 -17.77
CA LEU A 234 -6.27 0.29 -17.20
C LEU A 234 -7.58 0.96 -17.63
N GLY A 235 -8.40 0.25 -18.42
CA GLY A 235 -9.67 0.82 -18.91
C GLY A 235 -9.49 2.09 -19.73
N ASN A 236 -8.45 2.16 -20.57
CA ASN A 236 -8.04 3.31 -21.37
C ASN A 236 -7.56 4.53 -20.58
N LYS A 237 -7.04 4.33 -19.37
CA LYS A 237 -6.44 5.39 -18.54
C LYS A 237 -5.07 4.97 -18.03
N ASP A 238 -4.14 5.91 -18.02
CA ASP A 238 -2.82 5.71 -17.45
C ASP A 238 -2.90 5.61 -15.92
N ALA A 239 -2.18 4.64 -15.38
CA ALA A 239 -2.05 4.41 -13.95
C ALA A 239 -0.64 3.92 -13.63
N LEU A 240 -0.24 4.18 -12.38
CA LEU A 240 0.95 3.63 -11.77
C LEU A 240 0.53 2.55 -10.77
N ILE A 241 1.12 1.37 -10.87
CA ILE A 241 1.01 0.34 -9.84
C ILE A 241 2.29 0.36 -9.03
N VAL A 242 2.19 0.86 -7.80
CA VAL A 242 3.28 0.83 -6.82
C VAL A 242 3.35 -0.56 -6.21
N THR A 243 4.55 -1.11 -6.13
CA THR A 243 4.89 -2.40 -5.49
C THR A 243 6.24 -2.26 -4.81
N ASP A 244 6.25 -1.70 -3.61
CA ASP A 244 7.47 -1.46 -2.86
C ASP A 244 8.12 -2.77 -2.43
N ARG A 245 9.44 -2.72 -2.26
CA ARG A 245 10.24 -3.90 -1.91
C ARG A 245 10.96 -3.65 -0.60
N PHE A 246 10.79 -4.55 0.35
CA PHE A 246 11.57 -4.55 1.59
C PHE A 246 12.27 -5.89 1.74
N ASN A 247 13.61 -5.91 1.75
CA ASN A 247 14.41 -7.13 1.81
C ASN A 247 14.01 -8.21 0.78
N GLY A 248 13.65 -7.79 -0.44
CA GLY A 248 13.21 -8.69 -1.52
C GLY A 248 11.79 -9.23 -1.37
N GLN A 249 11.01 -8.73 -0.42
CA GLN A 249 9.61 -9.07 -0.18
C GLN A 249 8.69 -7.91 -0.54
N ILE A 250 7.40 -8.19 -0.67
CA ILE A 250 6.39 -7.16 -0.92
C ILE A 250 6.27 -6.27 0.33
N GLY A 251 6.53 -4.98 0.17
CA GLY A 251 6.31 -3.94 1.17
C GLY A 251 4.85 -3.49 1.16
N THR A 252 4.54 -2.50 0.33
CA THR A 252 3.19 -1.98 0.09
C THR A 252 2.86 -2.03 -1.40
N CYS A 253 1.57 -2.21 -1.72
CA CYS A 253 1.09 -2.14 -3.10
C CYS A 253 -0.17 -1.29 -3.19
N TYR A 254 -0.21 -0.38 -4.15
CA TYR A 254 -1.38 0.47 -4.37
C TYR A 254 -1.36 1.12 -5.76
N PRO A 255 -2.51 1.53 -6.31
CA PRO A 255 -2.55 2.30 -7.54
C PRO A 255 -2.32 3.79 -7.27
N LYS A 256 -1.76 4.50 -8.23
CA LYS A 256 -1.68 5.98 -8.27
C LYS A 256 -2.10 6.43 -9.67
N ILE A 257 -2.82 7.55 -9.76
CA ILE A 257 -3.07 8.20 -11.06
C ILE A 257 -1.77 8.87 -11.48
N GLU A 258 -1.38 8.72 -12.73
CA GLU A 258 -0.25 9.48 -13.28
C GLU A 258 -0.70 10.94 -13.43
N VAL A 259 -0.08 11.86 -12.67
CA VAL A 259 -0.38 13.29 -12.71
C VAL A 259 0.79 14.01 -13.36
N GLU A 260 0.54 14.76 -14.42
CA GLU A 260 1.55 15.63 -15.06
C GLU A 260 1.70 16.94 -14.27
N SER A 261 2.55 17.01 -13.23
CA SER A 261 3.24 18.25 -12.80
C SER A 261 4.13 18.09 -11.54
N ASP A 262 5.24 18.84 -11.54
CA ASP A 262 6.43 18.88 -10.66
C ASP A 262 6.25 19.18 -9.15
N GLU A 263 5.13 18.85 -8.54
CA GLU A 263 4.96 18.90 -7.07
C GLU A 263 4.58 17.51 -6.54
N ASP A 264 5.45 16.53 -6.77
CA ASP A 264 5.39 15.24 -6.07
C ASP A 264 6.30 15.39 -4.82
N PRO A 265 5.78 15.74 -3.63
CA PRO A 265 6.52 15.41 -2.42
C PRO A 265 6.58 13.89 -2.43
N SER A 266 7.76 13.35 -2.70
CA SER A 266 7.99 11.93 -2.82
C SER A 266 7.18 11.19 -1.75
N ASP A 267 6.30 10.29 -2.21
CA ASP A 267 5.69 9.25 -1.39
C ASP A 267 6.77 8.23 -0.98
N ASP A 268 7.97 8.71 -0.63
CA ASP A 268 8.84 7.95 0.23
C ASP A 268 8.03 7.81 1.52
N GLU A 269 7.52 6.60 1.81
CA GLU A 269 7.31 6.17 3.18
C GLU A 269 8.66 6.15 3.95
N GLU A 270 9.58 7.09 3.70
CA GLU A 270 10.67 7.47 4.59
C GLU A 270 10.03 8.11 5.80
N PHE A 271 9.54 7.27 6.72
CA PHE A 271 9.42 7.51 8.15
C PHE A 271 9.31 9.00 8.51
N THR A 272 8.35 9.72 7.91
CA THR A 272 8.14 11.11 8.24
C THR A 272 7.39 11.05 9.55
N LEU A 273 8.16 11.09 10.64
CA LEU A 273 7.70 11.55 11.93
C LEU A 273 6.93 12.85 11.66
N GLU A 274 5.62 12.75 11.50
CA GLU A 274 4.77 13.93 11.52
C GLU A 274 5.01 14.53 12.88
N VAL A 275 5.66 15.68 12.82
CA VAL A 275 6.03 16.53 13.93
C VAL A 275 4.73 16.89 14.63
N PHE A 276 4.40 16.15 15.68
CA PHE A 276 3.72 16.79 16.80
C PHE A 276 4.63 17.92 17.25
N GLU A 277 4.07 19.12 17.42
CA GLU A 277 4.71 20.24 18.10
C GLU A 277 4.96 19.87 19.57
N ASP A 278 5.83 18.89 19.79
CA ASP A 278 6.37 18.53 21.08
C ASP A 278 7.73 19.22 21.17
N GLU A 279 7.80 20.22 22.03
CA GLU A 279 9.00 21.02 22.29
C GLU A 279 10.21 20.13 22.65
N LYS A 280 9.98 18.94 23.23
CA LYS A 280 11.05 17.96 23.49
C LYS A 280 11.54 17.28 22.21
N LEU A 281 10.64 16.95 21.29
CA LEU A 281 11.02 16.33 20.02
C LEU A 281 11.80 17.32 19.14
N HIS A 282 11.40 18.60 19.14
CA HIS A 282 12.16 19.65 18.45
C HIS A 282 13.59 19.77 18.99
N LYS A 283 13.77 19.74 20.32
CA LYS A 283 15.10 19.75 20.95
C LYS A 283 15.93 18.52 20.62
N ILE A 284 15.31 17.33 20.54
CA ILE A 284 16.01 16.10 20.14
C ILE A 284 16.44 16.16 18.68
N LEU A 285 15.56 16.59 17.77
CA LEU A 285 15.88 16.75 16.35
C LEU A 285 16.99 17.78 16.15
N GLN A 286 16.95 18.88 16.91
CA GLN A 286 18.02 19.87 16.92
C GLN A 286 19.35 19.28 17.34
N MET A 287 19.38 18.55 18.45
CA MET A 287 20.59 17.89 18.94
C MET A 287 21.15 16.89 17.92
N LEU A 288 20.29 16.12 17.24
CA LEU A 288 20.71 15.15 16.22
C LEU A 288 21.32 15.83 14.98
N GLU A 289 20.72 16.92 14.50
CA GLU A 289 21.29 17.65 13.36
C GLU A 289 22.61 18.35 13.73
N GLU A 290 22.74 18.89 14.94
CA GLU A 290 24.01 19.46 15.43
C GLU A 290 25.10 18.38 15.58
N ILE A 291 24.75 17.16 16.02
CA ILE A 291 25.67 16.02 16.05
C ILE A 291 26.14 15.64 14.64
N LYS A 292 25.24 15.63 13.64
CA LYS A 292 25.62 15.38 12.24
C LYS A 292 26.61 16.42 11.73
N ILE A 293 26.39 17.70 12.02
CA ILE A 293 27.32 18.79 11.67
C ILE A 293 28.68 18.55 12.33
N MET A 294 28.70 18.24 13.63
CA MET A 294 29.94 17.96 14.37
C MET A 294 30.72 16.74 13.83
N LEU A 295 30.01 15.68 13.43
CA LEU A 295 30.60 14.51 12.78
C LEU A 295 31.24 14.87 11.44
N LEU A 296 30.57 15.68 10.61
CA LEU A 296 31.13 16.14 9.35
C LEU A 296 32.35 17.04 9.57
N LEU A 297 32.33 17.94 10.56
CA LEU A 297 33.50 18.75 10.93
C LEU A 297 34.67 17.87 11.38
N PHE A 298 34.40 16.84 12.18
CA PHE A 298 35.42 15.87 12.59
C PHE A 298 35.99 15.10 11.39
N MET A 299 35.14 14.67 10.46
CA MET A 299 35.58 14.03 9.21
C MET A 299 36.48 14.96 8.39
N LYS A 300 36.09 16.22 8.20
CA LYS A 300 36.90 17.24 7.50
C LYS A 300 38.26 17.43 8.18
N ALA A 301 38.28 17.61 9.50
CA ALA A 301 39.51 17.76 10.28
C ALA A 301 40.41 16.51 10.24
N SER A 302 39.83 15.32 10.03
CA SER A 302 40.55 14.06 9.90
C SER A 302 40.97 13.74 8.46
N GLY A 303 40.77 14.66 7.50
CA GLY A 303 41.10 14.45 6.09
C GLY A 303 40.19 13.43 5.39
N ILE A 304 39.04 13.09 5.96
CA ILE A 304 38.07 12.18 5.36
C ILE A 304 37.24 12.98 4.35
N LYS A 305 37.17 12.49 3.11
CA LYS A 305 36.40 13.11 2.02
C LYS A 305 34.91 13.16 2.39
N ILE A 306 34.32 14.35 2.29
CA ILE A 306 32.88 14.58 2.51
C ILE A 306 32.21 14.69 1.14
N GLU A 307 31.27 13.80 0.86
CA GLU A 307 30.52 13.83 -0.40
C GLU A 307 29.33 14.80 -0.31
N PRO A 308 28.95 15.50 -1.39
CA PRO A 308 27.89 16.52 -1.35
C PRO A 308 26.56 16.03 -0.78
N TRP A 309 26.16 14.78 -1.06
CA TRP A 309 24.91 14.21 -0.54
C TRP A 309 24.89 14.10 1.00
N MET A 310 26.06 14.02 1.66
CA MET A 310 26.17 13.96 3.12
C MET A 310 25.76 15.29 3.77
N ILE A 311 26.09 16.41 3.10
CA ILE A 311 25.71 17.77 3.53
C ILE A 311 24.23 18.02 3.25
N HIS A 312 23.71 17.57 2.10
CA HIS A 312 22.29 17.69 1.72
C HIS A 312 21.34 16.88 2.63
N ARG A 313 21.86 15.96 3.45
CA ARG A 313 21.09 15.25 4.47
C ARG A 313 20.92 16.02 5.79
N ILE A 314 21.61 17.14 5.97
CA ILE A 314 21.35 18.05 7.09
C ILE A 314 20.04 18.79 6.81
N ARG A 315 19.16 18.87 7.81
CA ARG A 315 17.89 19.58 7.70
C ARG A 315 17.97 20.93 8.44
N PRO A 316 18.18 22.08 7.74
CA PRO A 316 18.42 23.39 8.38
C PRO A 316 17.31 23.84 9.32
N LYS A 317 16.07 23.41 9.05
CA LYS A 317 14.87 23.71 9.85
C LYS A 317 14.93 23.24 11.32
N TYR A 318 15.89 22.39 11.68
CA TYR A 318 16.04 21.92 13.06
C TYR A 318 17.36 22.34 13.69
N THR A 319 18.23 23.08 12.99
CA THR A 319 19.56 23.43 13.53
C THR A 319 19.59 24.90 13.94
N SER A 320 20.49 25.27 14.85
CA SER A 320 20.79 26.66 15.19
C SER A 320 21.53 27.42 14.07
N PHE A 321 22.00 26.71 13.04
CA PHE A 321 22.70 27.24 11.87
C PHE A 321 21.81 27.33 10.63
N THR A 322 21.99 28.39 9.86
CA THR A 322 21.39 28.56 8.53
C THR A 322 22.09 27.65 7.51
N TRP A 323 21.40 27.35 6.40
CA TRP A 323 22.01 26.59 5.31
C TRP A 323 23.29 27.24 4.78
N THR A 324 23.31 28.57 4.67
CA THR A 324 24.49 29.34 4.25
C THR A 324 25.68 29.18 5.20
N GLN A 325 25.43 29.14 6.52
CA GLN A 325 26.48 28.90 7.51
C GLN A 325 27.00 27.45 7.39
N ILE A 326 26.11 26.48 7.20
CA ILE A 326 26.49 25.07 7.04
C ILE A 326 27.29 24.85 5.76
N SER A 327 26.86 25.40 4.62
CA SER A 327 27.58 25.22 3.35
C SER A 327 28.98 25.82 3.41
N SER A 328 29.12 27.02 4.00
CA SER A 328 30.42 27.70 4.14
C SER A 328 31.46 26.93 4.98
N LEU A 329 31.03 26.01 5.85
CA LEU A 329 31.94 25.18 6.65
C LEU A 329 32.61 24.07 5.83
N PHE A 330 31.98 23.68 4.71
CA PHE A 330 32.37 22.53 3.91
C PHE A 330 32.68 22.87 2.44
N GLU A 331 32.45 24.12 2.04
CA GLU A 331 33.11 24.71 0.87
C GLU A 331 34.64 24.70 1.10
N GLU A 332 35.38 24.29 0.07
CA GLU A 332 36.82 24.52 -0.08
C GLU A 332 37.04 25.66 -1.08
#